data_AF-A0A2D8GL09-F1
#
_entry.id   AF-A0A2D8GL09-F1
#
_cell.length_a   1.000
_cell.length_b   1.000
_cell.length_c   1.000
_cell.angle_alpha   90.00
_cell.angle_beta   90.00
_cell.angle_gamma   90.00
#
_symmetry.space_group_name_H-M   'P 1'
#
loop_
_entity.id
_entity.type
_entity.pdbx_description
1 polymer ?
#
loop_
_entity_poly.entity_id
_entity_poly.type
_entity_poly.pdbx_seq_one_letter_code
_entity_poly.pdbx_strand_id
1 'polypeptide(L)'
;GLSQAIAILPGISRSGATISTAILLGINREKAAKFSFLMVVPLIVGKIIQDIISGDVFINESQIGILTVGFLSAFITGIYACKIMISIVKKAKLKFFAIYCFVVGAISILTQI
;
A
#
# COMPACT_ATOMS: atom_id res chain seq x y z
N GLY A 1 12.03 7.81 -4.53
CA GLY A 1 13.21 7.24 -3.85
C GLY A 1 13.17 7.56 -2.38
N LEU A 2 13.64 8.74 -1.98
CA LEU A 2 13.76 9.12 -0.57
C LEU A 2 12.45 9.03 0.23
N SER A 3 11.34 9.55 -0.31
CA SER A 3 10.04 9.45 0.35
C SER A 3 9.54 8.02 0.53
N GLN A 4 9.96 7.10 -0.34
CA GLN A 4 9.65 5.68 -0.20
C GLN A 4 10.51 5.00 0.88
N ALA A 5 11.77 5.42 1.04
CA ALA A 5 12.61 4.94 2.12
C ALA A 5 12.04 5.31 3.50
N ILE A 6 11.48 6.53 3.63
CA ILE A 6 10.76 6.95 4.84
C ILE A 6 9.52 6.08 5.08
N ALA A 7 8.83 5.68 4.01
CA ALA A 7 7.63 4.85 4.10
C ALA A 7 7.89 3.37 4.42
N ILE A 8 9.13 2.98 4.73
CA ILE A 8 9.44 1.69 5.35
C ILE A 8 8.96 1.66 6.81
N LEU A 9 8.86 2.83 7.46
CA LEU A 9 8.36 2.93 8.82
C LEU A 9 6.93 2.37 8.92
N PRO A 10 6.66 1.48 9.91
CA PRO A 10 5.35 0.89 10.08
C PRO A 10 4.28 1.96 10.29
N GLY A 11 3.11 1.74 9.71
CA GLY A 11 1.99 2.70 9.76
C GLY A 11 2.08 3.85 8.75
N ILE A 12 3.23 4.12 8.14
CA ILE A 12 3.32 5.13 7.09
C ILE A 12 2.76 4.59 5.77
N SER A 13 1.75 5.29 5.25
CA SER A 13 1.19 4.99 3.94
C SER A 13 2.22 5.26 2.83
N ARG A 14 2.80 4.17 2.28
CA ARG A 14 3.70 4.23 1.12
C ARG A 14 3.13 5.03 -0.03
N SER A 15 1.92 4.70 -0.49
CA SER A 15 1.28 5.42 -1.61
C SER A 15 1.00 6.88 -1.25
N GLY A 16 0.63 7.18 -0.01
CA GLY A 16 0.49 8.56 0.46
C GLY A 16 1.79 9.35 0.38
N ALA A 17 2.90 8.80 0.88
CA ALA A 17 4.21 9.43 0.90
C ALA A 17 4.75 9.69 -0.52
N THR A 18 4.71 8.67 -1.38
CA THR A 18 5.23 8.78 -2.76
C THR A 18 4.37 9.67 -3.65
N ILE A 19 3.04 9.56 -3.59
CA ILE A 19 2.12 10.38 -4.41
C ILE A 19 2.20 11.84 -3.96
N SER A 20 2.16 12.12 -2.66
CA SER A 20 2.22 13.50 -2.15
C SER A 20 3.54 14.16 -2.52
N THR A 21 4.66 13.45 -2.35
CA THR A 21 5.98 13.94 -2.76
C THR A 21 6.04 14.20 -4.26
N ALA A 22 5.55 13.28 -5.10
CA ALA A 22 5.55 13.47 -6.56
C ALA A 22 4.72 14.69 -6.98
N ILE A 23 3.56 14.92 -6.34
CA ILE A 23 2.74 16.10 -6.58
C ILE A 23 3.45 17.38 -6.14
N LEU A 24 4.12 17.38 -4.98
CA LEU A 24 4.92 18.51 -4.51
C LEU A 24 6.09 18.84 -5.46
N LEU A 25 6.64 17.82 -6.12
CA LEU A 25 7.66 17.95 -7.18
C LEU A 25 7.07 18.35 -8.54
N GLY A 26 5.78 18.69 -8.63
CA GLY A 26 5.14 19.17 -9.85
C GLY A 26 4.67 18.08 -10.82
N ILE A 27 4.72 16.80 -10.44
CA ILE A 27 4.24 15.70 -11.29
C ILE A 27 2.70 15.71 -11.32
N ASN A 28 2.15 15.53 -12.53
CA ASN A 28 0.70 15.39 -12.70
C ASN A 28 0.12 14.28 -11.79
N ARG A 29 -0.99 14.58 -11.11
CA ARG A 29 -1.63 13.72 -10.12
C ARG A 29 -1.90 12.29 -10.61
N GLU A 30 -2.37 12.13 -11.85
CA GLU A 30 -2.64 10.82 -12.41
C GLU A 30 -1.35 10.03 -12.68
N LYS A 31 -0.33 10.70 -13.23
CA LYS A 31 0.99 10.09 -13.44
C LYS A 31 1.64 9.70 -12.11
N ALA A 32 1.55 10.56 -11.10
CA ALA A 32 2.05 10.31 -9.75
C ALA A 32 1.41 9.06 -9.12
N ALA A 33 0.07 8.93 -9.21
CA ALA A 33 -0.65 7.76 -8.71
C ALA A 33 -0.23 6.47 -9.44
N LYS A 34 -0.23 6.47 -10.78
CA LYS A 34 0.18 5.31 -11.59
C LYS A 34 1.61 4.88 -11.29
N PHE A 35 2.53 5.83 -11.23
CA PHE A 35 3.93 5.58 -10.91
C PHE A 35 4.09 4.98 -9.51
N SER A 36 3.40 5.52 -8.52
CA SER A 36 3.42 4.98 -7.15
C SER A 36 2.88 3.56 -7.04
N PHE A 37 1.88 3.18 -7.85
CA PHE A 37 1.35 1.82 -7.84
C PHE A 37 2.31 0.85 -8.52
N LEU A 38 2.85 1.21 -9.68
CA LEU A 38 3.84 0.37 -10.37
C LEU A 38 5.09 0.13 -9.52
N MET A 39 5.52 1.13 -8.73
CA MET A 39 6.69 0.99 -7.85
C MET A 39 6.50 -0.05 -6.73
N VAL A 40 5.27 -0.44 -6.38
CA VAL A 40 5.05 -1.50 -5.38
C VAL A 40 5.45 -2.88 -5.86
N VAL A 41 5.34 -3.12 -7.17
CA VAL A 41 5.52 -4.44 -7.77
C VAL A 41 6.93 -4.97 -7.49
N PRO A 42 8.03 -4.25 -7.78
CA PRO A 42 9.37 -4.73 -7.46
C PRO A 42 9.62 -4.88 -5.94
N LEU A 43 8.99 -4.06 -5.10
CA LEU A 43 9.08 -4.19 -3.65
C LEU A 43 8.45 -5.49 -3.15
N ILE A 44 7.23 -5.81 -3.59
CA ILE A 44 6.53 -7.03 -3.19
C ILE A 44 7.24 -8.27 -3.73
N VAL A 45 7.64 -8.25 -5.01
CA VAL A 45 8.40 -9.35 -5.61
C VAL A 45 9.73 -9.56 -4.87
N GLY A 46 10.45 -8.48 -4.55
CA GLY A 46 11.68 -8.54 -3.76
C GLY A 46 11.46 -9.16 -2.38
N LYS A 47 10.36 -8.81 -1.70
CA LYS A 47 10.01 -9.41 -0.40
C LYS A 47 9.70 -10.90 -0.53
N ILE A 48 8.92 -11.29 -1.54
CA ILE A 48 8.59 -12.71 -1.79
C ILE A 48 9.86 -13.52 -2.06
N ILE A 49 10.77 -13.02 -2.89
CA ILE A 49 12.05 -13.69 -3.16
C ILE A 49 12.86 -13.83 -1.86
N GLN A 50 12.91 -12.78 -1.03
CA GLN A 50 13.58 -12.84 0.26
C GLN A 50 12.96 -13.93 1.16
N ASP A 51 11.63 -13.98 1.30
CA ASP A 51 10.94 -14.97 2.13
C ASP A 51 11.25 -16.40 1.70
N ILE A 52 11.30 -16.64 0.38
CA ILE A 52 11.66 -17.94 -0.20
C ILE A 52 13.10 -18.31 0.13
N ILE A 53 14.05 -17.39 -0.04
CA ILE A 53 15.48 -17.63 0.22
C ILE A 53 15.74 -17.86 1.71
N SER A 54 15.05 -17.11 2.58
CA SER A 54 15.17 -17.23 4.04
C SER A 54 14.53 -18.50 4.60
N GLY A 55 13.73 -19.23 3.81
CA GLY A 55 13.03 -20.42 4.25
C GLY A 55 11.83 -20.11 5.15
N ASP A 56 11.37 -18.86 5.21
CA ASP A 56 10.24 -18.41 6.04
C ASP A 56 8.87 -18.82 5.45
N VAL A 57 8.87 -19.50 4.30
CA VAL A 57 7.66 -19.97 3.63
C VAL A 57 7.25 -21.34 4.19
N PHE A 58 6.49 -21.33 5.27
CA PHE A 58 5.83 -22.51 5.83
C PHE A 58 4.36 -22.52 5.42
N ILE A 59 4.01 -23.31 4.40
CA ILE A 59 2.61 -23.51 3.99
C ILE A 59 2.19 -24.91 4.39
N ASN A 60 1.31 -25.00 5.39
CA ASN A 60 0.63 -26.25 5.69
C ASN A 60 -0.51 -26.48 4.69
N GLU A 61 -0.75 -27.74 4.28
CA GLU A 61 -1.82 -28.08 3.32
C GLU A 61 -3.20 -27.58 3.78
N SER A 62 -3.44 -27.57 5.10
CA SER A 62 -4.67 -27.06 5.72
C SER A 62 -4.88 -25.55 5.56
N GLN A 63 -3.83 -24.79 5.25
CA GLN A 63 -3.88 -23.33 5.10
C GLN A 63 -4.13 -22.89 3.65
N ILE A 64 -3.94 -23.77 2.66
CA ILE A 64 -4.04 -23.42 1.23
C ILE A 64 -5.41 -22.83 0.89
N GLY A 65 -6.48 -23.41 1.44
CA GLY A 65 -7.85 -22.90 1.23
C GLY A 65 -8.02 -21.47 1.76
N ILE A 66 -7.56 -21.21 2.98
CA ILE A 66 -7.64 -19.88 3.63
C ILE A 66 -6.80 -18.86 2.86
N LEU A 67 -5.58 -19.22 2.48
CA LEU A 67 -4.69 -18.36 1.71
C LEU A 67 -5.27 -18.00 0.34
N THR A 68 -5.93 -18.95 -0.33
CA THR A 68 -6.55 -18.72 -1.64
C THR A 68 -7.73 -17.76 -1.53
N VAL A 69 -8.60 -17.94 -0.53
CA VAL A 69 -9.72 -17.02 -0.27
C VAL A 69 -9.20 -15.63 0.10
N GLY A 70 -8.18 -15.55 0.96
CA GLY A 70 -7.52 -14.30 1.32
C GLY A 70 -6.90 -13.59 0.11
N PHE A 71 -6.21 -14.34 -0.76
CA PHE A 71 -5.64 -13.83 -2.00
C PHE A 71 -6.72 -13.28 -2.94
N LEU A 72 -7.80 -14.03 -3.19
CA LEU A 72 -8.89 -13.58 -4.05
C LEU A 72 -9.59 -12.35 -3.48
N SER A 73 -9.85 -12.33 -2.18
CA SER A 73 -10.44 -11.18 -1.48
C SER A 73 -9.54 -9.94 -1.61
N ALA A 74 -8.24 -10.07 -1.31
CA ALA A 74 -7.27 -8.99 -1.44
C ALA A 74 -7.12 -8.51 -2.89
N PHE A 75 -7.18 -9.42 -3.87
CA PHE A 75 -7.11 -9.09 -5.29
C PHE A 75 -8.31 -8.24 -5.75
N ILE A 76 -9.53 -8.69 -5.44
CA ILE A 76 -10.77 -8.00 -5.85
C ILE A 76 -10.87 -6.64 -5.15
N THR A 77 -10.67 -6.61 -3.84
CA THR A 77 -10.71 -5.37 -3.04
C THR A 77 -9.57 -4.43 -3.43
N GLY A 78 -8.38 -4.95 -3.73
CA GLY A 78 -7.23 -4.19 -4.20
C GLY A 78 -7.49 -3.47 -5.53
N ILE A 79 -8.13 -4.12 -6.50
CA ILE A 79 -8.53 -3.48 -7.77
C ILE A 79 -9.48 -2.31 -7.50
N TYR A 80 -10.46 -2.50 -6.62
CA TYR A 80 -11.42 -1.46 -6.26
C TYR A 80 -10.74 -0.30 -5.52
N ALA A 81 -9.88 -0.59 -4.54
CA ALA A 81 -9.11 0.39 -3.79
C ALA A 81 -8.20 1.22 -4.70
N CYS A 82 -7.52 0.59 -5.67
CA CYS A 82 -6.71 1.30 -6.67
C CYS A 82 -7.55 2.30 -7.49
N LYS A 83 -8.74 1.90 -7.95
CA LYS A 83 -9.65 2.80 -8.68
C LYS A 83 -10.10 3.98 -7.82
N ILE A 84 -10.48 3.73 -6.56
CA ILE A 84 -10.86 4.78 -5.61
C ILE A 84 -9.71 5.75 -5.38
N MET A 85 -8.52 5.23 -5.13
CA MET A 85 -7.35 6.06 -4.82
C MET A 85 -6.99 6.96 -6.01
N ILE A 86 -7.03 6.46 -7.24
CA ILE A 86 -6.85 7.29 -8.44
C ILE A 86 -7.91 8.40 -8.50
N SER A 87 -9.17 8.09 -8.18
CA SER A 87 -10.26 9.08 -8.14
C SER A 87 -10.05 10.15 -7.06
N ILE A 88 -9.62 9.77 -5.86
CA ILE A 88 -9.29 10.70 -4.75
C ILE A 88 -8.16 11.65 -5.17
N VAL A 89 -7.10 11.11 -5.74
CA VAL A 89 -5.92 11.85 -6.19
C VAL A 89 -6.30 12.81 -7.33
N LYS A 90 -7.08 12.36 -8.32
CA LYS A 90 -7.58 13.22 -9.40
C LYS A 90 -8.39 14.41 -8.89
N LYS A 91 -9.21 14.20 -7.85
CA LYS A 91 -10.04 15.24 -7.22
C LYS A 91 -9.28 16.12 -6.22
N ALA A 92 -7.96 15.99 -6.09
CA ALA A 92 -7.13 16.70 -5.11
C ALA A 92 -7.60 16.53 -3.65
N LYS A 93 -8.26 15.42 -3.33
CA LYS A 93 -8.88 15.14 -2.03
C LYS A 93 -7.93 14.42 -1.05
N LEU A 94 -6.61 14.58 -1.21
CA LEU A 94 -5.61 13.95 -0.32
C LEU A 94 -5.75 14.37 1.14
N LYS A 95 -6.30 15.56 1.43
CA LYS A 95 -6.60 15.99 2.81
C LYS A 95 -7.56 15.04 3.53
N PHE A 96 -8.61 14.58 2.85
CA PHE A 96 -9.56 13.61 3.43
C PHE A 96 -8.90 12.25 3.68
N PHE A 97 -8.01 11.84 2.79
CA PHE A 97 -7.21 10.63 2.97
C PHE A 97 -6.27 10.74 4.18
N ALA A 98 -5.64 11.91 4.38
CA ALA A 98 -4.80 12.16 5.55
C ALA A 98 -5.59 12.09 6.86
N ILE A 99 -6.80 12.67 6.91
CA ILE A 99 -7.69 12.58 8.08
C ILE A 99 -8.07 11.12 8.35
N TYR A 100 -8.43 10.36 7.30
CA TYR A 100 -8.69 8.92 7.42
C TYR A 100 -7.49 8.17 8.02
N CYS A 101 -6.28 8.38 7.52
CA CYS A 101 -5.07 7.74 8.05
C CYS A 101 -4.82 8.13 9.51
N PHE A 102 -5.05 9.39 9.89
CA PHE A 102 -4.88 9.85 11.26
C PHE A 102 -5.87 9.16 12.22
N VAL A 103 -7.14 9.06 11.82
CA VAL A 103 -8.18 8.37 12.62
C VAL A 103 -7.84 6.88 12.78
N VAL A 104 -7.49 6.20 11.69
CA VAL A 104 -7.10 4.78 11.74
C VAL A 104 -5.86 4.56 12.60
N GLY A 105 -4.86 5.43 12.47
CA GLY A 105 -3.64 5.39 13.30
C GLY A 105 -3.94 5.61 14.78
N ALA A 106 -4.80 6.59 15.12
CA ALA A 106 -5.23 6.83 16.49
C ALA A 106 -5.98 5.61 17.07
N ILE A 107 -6.85 4.98 16.28
CA ILE A 107 -7.57 3.76 16.70
C ILE A 107 -6.58 2.62 16.94
N SER A 108 -5.60 2.40 16.06
CA SER A 108 -4.57 1.36 16.25
C SER A 108 -3.77 1.59 17.55
N ILE A 109 -3.37 2.83 17.85
CA ILE A 109 -2.71 3.17 19.12
C ILE A 109 -3.60 2.88 20.34
N LEU A 110 -4.88 3.26 20.28
CA LEU A 110 -5.83 3.05 21.38
C LEU A 110 -6.18 1.58 21.61
N THR A 111 -6.22 0.79 20.54
CA THR A 111 -6.60 -0.63 20.59
C THR A 111 -5.40 -1.57 20.74
N GLN A 112 -4.16 -1.04 20.65
CA GLN A 112 -2.92 -1.82 20.63
C GLN A 112 -2.90 -2.93 19.58
N ILE A 113 -3.65 -2.72 18.49
CA ILE A 113 -3.65 -3.57 17.29
C ILE A 113 -2.57 -3.07 16.34
#